data_AF-A0A317W219-F1
#
_entry.id   AF-A0A317W219-F1
#
_cell.length_a   1.000
_cell.length_b   1.000
_cell.length_c   1.000
_cell.angle_alpha   90.00
_cell.angle_beta   90.00
_cell.angle_gamma   90.00
#
_symmetry.space_group_name_H-M   'P 1'
#
loop_
_entity.id
_entity.type
_entity.pdbx_description
1 polymer ?
#
loop_
_entity_poly.entity_id
_entity_poly.type
_entity_poly.pdbx_seq_one_letter_code
_entity_poly.pdbx_strand_id
1 'polypeptide(L)'
;MALRFLANRFVRSIDLPQNATLLLCSTVSASYAQSVAEELVARGRPDIHFVDAPVSGGAKRAADGTLSIMAGGADASLQIARDLLQAMSAPSKLYLVPGGVGAGSNMKMVHQVLAAIHILGASEAMGLAAQLGLDARITADRIKDSEAWTWMHENRFPRMLEEEWNPGASALTIILKDAGIITTSARQSHFPTPLCATAEQIYLSALLQGYGPKDDSAMVRQYYPTPIKDVTPASLANEDPEAATQLVLDLMQGVNLVAAAEAIAFARSLGVDMAQFFELVSDAAGGSKIFVTRGLEMIEGRIGAETLSGTQTVDEVVSRLERVVQKARDLHCPVHLGNAALGVLLMAKGKGHGGEGSASVIQVYP
;
A
#
# COMPACT_ATOMS: atom_id res chain seq x y z
N MET A 1 -19.82 -4.26 10.11
CA MET A 1 -20.72 -4.67 11.22
C MET A 1 -19.97 -5.38 12.36
N ALA A 2 -18.97 -6.23 12.07
CA ALA A 2 -18.15 -6.91 13.11
C ALA A 2 -17.26 -5.97 13.97
N LEU A 3 -16.68 -4.90 13.40
CA LEU A 3 -15.92 -3.91 14.19
C LEU A 3 -16.80 -3.12 15.18
N ARG A 4 -18.03 -2.77 14.78
CA ARG A 4 -19.03 -2.18 15.70
C ARG A 4 -19.46 -3.15 16.81
N PHE A 5 -19.36 -4.46 16.58
CA PHE A 5 -19.76 -5.48 17.55
C PHE A 5 -18.66 -5.71 18.60
N LEU A 6 -17.38 -5.67 18.22
CA LEU A 6 -16.26 -5.69 19.16
C LEU A 6 -16.18 -4.39 19.99
N ALA A 7 -16.36 -3.22 19.38
CA ALA A 7 -16.40 -1.94 20.09
C ALA A 7 -17.54 -1.88 21.12
N ASN A 8 -18.76 -2.31 20.74
CA ASN A 8 -19.91 -2.30 21.65
C ASN A 8 -19.81 -3.32 22.79
N ARG A 9 -19.04 -4.41 22.65
CA ARG A 9 -18.80 -5.36 23.76
C ARG A 9 -17.62 -4.94 24.64
N PHE A 10 -16.56 -4.36 24.06
CA PHE A 10 -15.42 -3.91 24.86
C PHE A 10 -15.83 -2.84 25.87
N VAL A 11 -16.66 -1.86 25.50
CA VAL A 11 -16.90 -0.75 26.43
C VAL A 11 -18.06 -1.02 27.41
N ARG A 12 -18.95 -1.99 27.14
CA ARG A 12 -20.15 -2.23 27.97
C ARG A 12 -19.89 -2.88 29.35
N SER A 13 -18.67 -3.28 29.70
CA SER A 13 -18.44 -3.99 30.98
C SER A 13 -17.03 -3.93 31.58
N ILE A 14 -16.16 -2.99 31.25
CA ILE A 14 -14.80 -3.05 31.81
C ILE A 14 -14.70 -2.25 33.12
N ASP A 15 -14.58 -2.99 34.22
CA ASP A 15 -13.93 -2.56 35.46
C ASP A 15 -12.43 -2.28 35.19
N LEU A 16 -12.10 -1.30 34.34
CA LEU A 16 -10.71 -0.90 34.14
C LEU A 16 -10.25 -0.23 35.43
N PRO A 17 -9.10 -0.60 36.00
CA PRO A 17 -8.57 0.09 37.17
C PRO A 17 -8.38 1.59 36.87
N GLN A 18 -8.37 2.39 37.92
CA GLN A 18 -8.11 3.83 37.80
C GLN A 18 -6.74 4.07 37.15
N ASN A 19 -6.65 5.03 36.24
CA ASN A 19 -5.43 5.36 35.48
C ASN A 19 -4.90 4.21 34.59
N ALA A 20 -5.76 3.30 34.13
CA ALA A 20 -5.33 2.25 33.21
C ALA A 20 -4.92 2.83 31.85
N THR A 21 -3.98 2.15 31.18
CA THR A 21 -3.53 2.47 29.82
C THR A 21 -4.18 1.53 28.81
N LEU A 22 -4.81 2.09 27.78
CA LEU A 22 -5.43 1.36 26.69
C LEU A 22 -4.68 1.64 25.38
N LEU A 23 -4.11 0.57 24.79
CA LEU A 23 -3.39 0.63 23.53
C LEU A 23 -4.27 0.09 22.39
N LEU A 24 -4.56 0.91 21.39
CA LEU A 24 -5.26 0.49 20.17
C LEU A 24 -4.23 0.11 19.10
N CYS A 25 -3.90 -1.17 19.01
CA CYS A 25 -2.86 -1.68 18.09
C CYS A 25 -3.37 -2.15 16.72
N SER A 26 -4.67 -2.03 16.46
CA SER A 26 -5.28 -2.47 15.20
C SER A 26 -5.22 -1.38 14.14
N THR A 27 -5.13 -1.77 12.86
CA THR A 27 -5.38 -0.83 11.76
C THR A 27 -6.87 -0.50 11.68
N VAL A 28 -7.19 0.76 12.00
CA VAL A 28 -8.52 1.37 12.02
C VAL A 28 -8.46 2.75 11.35
N SER A 29 -9.61 3.40 11.14
CA SER A 29 -9.61 4.82 10.75
C SER A 29 -9.26 5.72 11.93
N ALA A 30 -8.64 6.88 11.66
CA ALA A 30 -8.40 7.90 12.68
C ALA A 30 -9.68 8.34 13.38
N SER A 31 -10.78 8.49 12.63
CA SER A 31 -12.11 8.80 13.16
C SER A 31 -12.62 7.75 14.15
N TYR A 32 -12.31 6.46 13.93
CA TYR A 32 -12.65 5.41 14.88
C TYR A 32 -11.82 5.55 16.16
N ALA A 33 -10.50 5.73 16.06
CA ALA A 33 -9.63 5.93 17.22
C ALA A 33 -10.08 7.12 18.07
N GLN A 34 -10.41 8.24 17.42
CA GLN A 34 -10.94 9.44 18.06
C GLN A 34 -12.29 9.16 18.76
N SER A 35 -13.20 8.44 18.09
CA SER A 35 -14.49 8.08 18.72
C SER A 35 -14.34 7.21 19.96
N VAL A 36 -13.31 6.36 20.04
CA VAL A 36 -13.02 5.57 21.25
C VAL A 36 -12.55 6.48 22.38
N ALA A 37 -11.69 7.45 22.10
CA ALA A 37 -11.24 8.43 23.10
C ALA A 37 -12.41 9.28 23.63
N GLU A 38 -13.28 9.75 22.74
CA GLU A 38 -14.50 10.49 23.11
C GLU A 38 -15.45 9.65 23.97
N GLU A 39 -15.64 8.38 23.63
CA GLU A 39 -16.50 7.46 24.38
C GLU A 39 -15.97 7.19 25.80
N LEU A 40 -14.65 7.13 26.00
CA LEU A 40 -14.05 7.00 27.34
C LEU A 40 -14.39 8.20 28.23
N VAL A 41 -14.29 9.42 27.68
CA VAL A 41 -14.68 10.65 28.39
C VAL A 41 -16.17 10.66 28.69
N ALA A 42 -17.02 10.32 27.71
CA ALA A 42 -18.47 10.30 27.85
C ALA A 42 -18.95 9.31 28.94
N ARG A 43 -18.16 8.27 29.22
CA ARG A 43 -18.42 7.28 30.28
C ARG A 43 -17.81 7.64 31.64
N GLY A 44 -17.31 8.86 31.80
CA GLY A 44 -16.69 9.29 33.05
C GLY A 44 -15.34 8.62 33.32
N ARG A 45 -14.63 8.20 32.26
CA ARG A 45 -13.28 7.62 32.32
C ARG A 45 -12.21 8.50 31.67
N PRO A 46 -12.13 9.83 31.96
CA PRO A 46 -11.06 10.67 31.45
C PRO A 46 -9.69 10.32 32.04
N ASP A 47 -9.65 9.46 33.07
CA ASP A 47 -8.44 8.94 33.71
C ASP A 47 -7.71 7.89 32.86
N ILE A 48 -8.35 7.32 31.82
CA ILE A 48 -7.73 6.31 30.97
C ILE A 48 -6.70 6.94 30.03
N HIS A 49 -5.47 6.41 30.06
CA HIS A 49 -4.41 6.78 29.13
C HIS A 49 -4.61 6.04 27.81
N PHE A 50 -5.22 6.71 26.82
CA PHE A 50 -5.48 6.12 25.52
C PHE A 50 -4.36 6.44 24.51
N VAL A 51 -3.84 5.41 23.85
CA VAL A 51 -2.85 5.54 22.77
C VAL A 51 -3.32 4.80 21.52
N ASP A 52 -3.43 5.52 20.41
CA ASP A 52 -3.62 4.99 19.07
C ASP A 52 -2.26 4.53 18.54
N ALA A 53 -2.01 3.21 18.56
CA ALA A 53 -0.68 2.63 18.31
C ALA A 53 -0.70 1.48 17.28
N PRO A 54 -1.26 1.66 16.06
CA PRO A 54 -1.27 0.63 15.04
C PRO A 54 0.14 0.13 14.71
N VAL A 55 0.21 -1.15 14.34
CA VAL A 55 1.47 -1.87 14.16
C VAL A 55 1.68 -2.36 12.72
N SER A 56 2.94 -2.62 12.38
CA SER A 56 3.37 -3.21 11.11
C SER A 56 4.48 -4.25 11.35
N GLY A 57 4.50 -5.31 10.55
CA GLY A 57 5.54 -6.36 10.61
C GLY A 57 5.02 -7.80 10.59
N GLY A 58 3.70 -8.00 10.65
CA GLY A 58 3.07 -9.32 10.59
C GLY A 58 3.35 -10.19 11.82
N ALA A 59 2.84 -11.43 11.80
CA ALA A 59 2.92 -12.34 12.93
C ALA A 59 4.36 -12.65 13.38
N LYS A 60 5.29 -12.75 12.42
CA LYS A 60 6.71 -13.00 12.71
C LYS A 60 7.34 -11.89 13.55
N ARG A 61 7.26 -10.62 13.10
CA ARG A 61 7.84 -9.51 13.86
C ARG A 61 7.11 -9.24 15.17
N ALA A 62 5.82 -9.58 15.26
CA ALA A 62 5.09 -9.55 16.53
C ALA A 62 5.66 -10.56 17.53
N ALA A 63 5.88 -11.82 17.10
CA ALA A 63 6.47 -12.86 17.94
C ALA A 63 7.92 -12.53 18.34
N ASP A 64 8.67 -11.92 17.42
CA ASP A 64 10.07 -11.54 17.62
C ASP A 64 10.22 -10.22 18.42
N GLY A 65 9.13 -9.52 18.77
CA GLY A 65 9.19 -8.23 19.47
C GLY A 65 9.83 -7.10 18.65
N THR A 66 9.75 -7.17 17.32
CA THR A 66 10.44 -6.28 16.38
C THR A 66 9.47 -5.49 15.51
N LEU A 67 8.27 -5.19 15.99
CA LEU A 67 7.26 -4.45 15.22
C LEU A 67 7.72 -3.02 14.88
N SER A 68 7.13 -2.46 13.83
CA SER A 68 7.06 -1.01 13.68
C SER A 68 5.74 -0.53 14.28
N ILE A 69 5.79 0.45 15.18
CA ILE A 69 4.63 0.96 15.91
C ILE A 69 4.50 2.46 15.66
N MET A 70 3.29 2.91 15.29
CA MET A 70 2.98 4.31 15.01
C MET A 70 2.06 4.82 16.11
N ALA A 71 2.61 5.44 17.15
CA ALA A 71 1.87 5.82 18.35
C ALA A 71 1.50 7.30 18.35
N GLY A 72 0.20 7.60 18.36
CA GLY A 72 -0.38 8.92 18.55
C GLY A 72 -1.26 8.96 19.81
N GLY A 73 -1.20 10.06 20.56
CA GLY A 73 -1.96 10.25 21.79
C GLY A 73 -1.53 11.51 22.52
N ALA A 74 -2.12 11.78 23.68
CA ALA A 74 -1.63 12.85 24.55
C ALA A 74 -0.24 12.51 25.10
N ASP A 75 0.62 13.51 25.27
CA ASP A 75 2.01 13.32 25.74
C ASP A 75 2.10 12.50 27.02
N ALA A 76 1.21 12.74 27.99
CA ALA A 76 1.15 11.97 29.23
C ALA A 76 0.86 10.48 28.99
N SER A 77 -0.04 10.17 28.04
CA SER A 77 -0.37 8.78 27.70
C SER A 77 0.78 8.10 26.95
N LEU A 78 1.44 8.82 26.04
CA LEU A 78 2.61 8.33 25.32
C LEU A 78 3.79 8.08 26.27
N GLN A 79 4.02 8.96 27.23
CA GLN A 79 5.08 8.82 28.23
C GLN A 79 4.88 7.55 29.08
N ILE A 80 3.66 7.28 29.53
CA ILE A 80 3.33 6.09 30.32
C ILE A 80 3.45 4.81 29.49
N ALA A 81 3.02 4.84 28.22
CA ALA A 81 3.05 3.68 27.34
C ALA A 81 4.44 3.37 26.75
N ARG A 82 5.38 4.32 26.82
CA ARG A 82 6.62 4.31 26.05
C ARG A 82 7.43 3.02 26.21
N ASP A 83 7.68 2.59 27.43
CA ASP A 83 8.56 1.44 27.70
C ASP A 83 7.96 0.13 27.15
N LEU A 84 6.64 -0.05 27.29
CA LEU A 84 5.94 -1.20 26.74
C LEU A 84 5.95 -1.17 25.20
N LEU A 85 5.63 -0.03 24.61
CA LEU A 85 5.65 0.13 23.15
C LEU A 85 7.07 -0.10 22.60
N GLN A 86 8.10 0.39 23.30
CA GLN A 86 9.49 0.20 22.91
C GLN A 86 9.88 -1.29 22.97
N ALA A 87 9.48 -2.01 24.01
CA ALA A 87 9.74 -3.44 24.17
C ALA A 87 9.06 -4.32 23.10
N MET A 88 7.96 -3.85 22.51
CA MET A 88 7.26 -4.52 21.41
C MET A 88 7.82 -4.17 20.02
N SER A 89 8.70 -3.17 19.95
CA SER A 89 9.19 -2.59 18.70
C SER A 89 10.68 -2.89 18.47
N ALA A 90 11.10 -2.90 17.21
CA ALA A 90 12.53 -2.87 16.92
C ALA A 90 13.14 -1.54 17.42
N PRO A 91 14.44 -1.48 17.77
CA PRO A 91 15.05 -0.34 18.49
C PRO A 91 14.74 1.05 17.91
N SER A 92 14.67 1.18 16.59
CA SER A 92 14.40 2.45 15.89
C SER A 92 13.04 2.47 15.17
N LYS A 93 12.09 1.61 15.55
CA LYS A 93 10.78 1.46 14.87
C LYS A 93 9.59 1.80 15.76
N LEU A 94 9.81 2.51 16.88
CA LEU A 94 8.76 3.20 17.63
C LEU A 94 8.66 4.65 17.13
N TYR A 95 7.62 4.93 16.36
CA TYR A 95 7.32 6.26 15.83
C TYR A 95 6.31 6.94 16.76
N LEU A 96 6.73 8.01 17.44
CA LEU A 96 5.81 8.88 18.17
C LEU A 96 5.29 9.92 17.18
N VAL A 97 4.05 9.73 16.72
CA VAL A 97 3.46 10.50 15.64
C VAL A 97 2.77 11.73 16.21
N PRO A 98 3.16 12.96 15.81
CA PRO A 98 2.52 14.19 16.29
C PRO A 98 1.07 14.29 15.79
N GLY A 99 0.22 14.98 16.54
CA GLY A 99 -1.19 15.21 16.17
C GLY A 99 -2.21 14.47 17.06
N GLY A 100 -1.76 13.77 18.10
CA GLY A 100 -2.63 13.15 19.09
C GLY A 100 -3.33 11.88 18.61
N VAL A 101 -4.52 11.59 19.16
CA VAL A 101 -5.30 10.39 18.81
C VAL A 101 -5.75 10.45 17.35
N GLY A 102 -5.49 9.38 16.61
CA GLY A 102 -5.76 9.28 15.17
C GLY A 102 -4.54 9.52 14.30
N ALA A 103 -3.48 10.15 14.82
CA ALA A 103 -2.26 10.41 14.05
C ALA A 103 -1.52 9.11 13.69
N GLY A 104 -1.43 8.16 14.62
CA GLY A 104 -0.87 6.83 14.38
C GLY A 104 -1.67 6.07 13.32
N SER A 105 -3.00 6.11 13.43
CA SER A 105 -3.93 5.55 12.45
C SER A 105 -3.79 6.17 11.06
N ASN A 106 -3.63 7.50 10.96
CA ASN A 106 -3.37 8.18 9.68
C ASN A 106 -2.04 7.73 9.07
N MET A 107 -0.95 7.73 9.85
CA MET A 107 0.36 7.25 9.41
C MET A 107 0.30 5.80 8.91
N LYS A 108 -0.39 4.91 9.63
CA LYS A 108 -0.58 3.52 9.20
C LYS A 108 -1.42 3.42 7.93
N MET A 109 -2.48 4.20 7.82
CA MET A 109 -3.39 4.18 6.68
C MET A 109 -2.67 4.57 5.38
N VAL A 110 -1.88 5.65 5.40
CA VAL A 110 -1.12 6.09 4.21
C VAL A 110 -0.02 5.11 3.83
N HIS A 111 0.59 4.43 4.81
CA HIS A 111 1.50 3.30 4.56
C HIS A 111 0.79 2.14 3.86
N GLN A 112 -0.47 1.86 4.22
CA GLN A 112 -1.25 0.80 3.59
C GLN A 112 -1.75 1.14 2.17
N VAL A 113 -1.72 2.40 1.72
CA VAL A 113 -2.02 2.77 0.31
C VAL A 113 -1.08 2.01 -0.63
N LEU A 114 0.23 2.09 -0.35
CA LEU A 114 1.26 1.41 -1.15
C LEU A 114 1.13 -0.10 -1.05
N ALA A 115 0.86 -0.63 0.14
CA ALA A 115 0.61 -2.06 0.32
C ALA A 115 -0.56 -2.55 -0.56
N ALA A 116 -1.69 -1.84 -0.53
CA ALA A 116 -2.89 -2.19 -1.28
C ALA A 116 -2.67 -2.12 -2.79
N ILE A 117 -1.88 -1.16 -3.28
CA ILE A 117 -1.60 -1.03 -4.71
C ILE A 117 -0.55 -2.07 -5.13
N HIS A 118 0.56 -2.21 -4.41
CA HIS A 118 1.67 -3.09 -4.81
C HIS A 118 1.33 -4.59 -4.76
N ILE A 119 0.46 -5.05 -3.85
CA ILE A 119 -0.01 -6.45 -3.85
C ILE A 119 -0.73 -6.79 -5.17
N LEU A 120 -1.68 -5.94 -5.56
CA LEU A 120 -2.41 -6.13 -6.81
C LEU A 120 -1.51 -5.87 -8.02
N GLY A 121 -0.62 -4.87 -7.95
CA GLY A 121 0.32 -4.55 -9.02
C GLY A 121 1.28 -5.70 -9.32
N ALA A 122 1.78 -6.40 -8.30
CA ALA A 122 2.57 -7.61 -8.48
C ALA A 122 1.75 -8.74 -9.12
N SER A 123 0.48 -8.90 -8.72
CA SER A 123 -0.42 -9.89 -9.30
C SER A 123 -0.74 -9.61 -10.77
N GLU A 124 -0.97 -8.34 -11.11
CA GLU A 124 -1.23 -7.86 -12.46
C GLU A 124 -0.01 -8.03 -13.36
N ALA A 125 1.19 -7.71 -12.85
CA ALA A 125 2.46 -7.89 -13.56
C ALA A 125 2.76 -9.36 -13.85
N MET A 126 2.61 -10.24 -12.86
CA MET A 126 2.84 -11.68 -13.05
C MET A 126 1.78 -12.34 -13.92
N GLY A 127 0.53 -11.85 -13.87
CA GLY A 127 -0.52 -12.26 -14.79
C GLY A 127 -0.22 -11.86 -16.24
N LEU A 128 0.20 -10.61 -16.47
CA LEU A 128 0.64 -10.16 -17.80
C LEU A 128 1.84 -10.97 -18.30
N ALA A 129 2.81 -11.25 -17.43
CA ALA A 129 3.96 -12.09 -17.77
C ALA A 129 3.53 -13.49 -18.22
N ALA A 130 2.58 -14.11 -17.51
CA ALA A 130 2.02 -15.40 -17.88
C ALA A 130 1.29 -15.37 -19.23
N GLN A 131 0.53 -14.30 -19.52
CA GLN A 131 -0.14 -14.10 -20.81
C GLN A 131 0.86 -13.91 -21.96
N LEU A 132 2.02 -13.31 -21.68
CA LEU A 132 3.13 -13.16 -22.61
C LEU A 132 3.97 -14.45 -22.78
N GLY A 133 3.65 -15.50 -22.01
CA GLY A 133 4.39 -16.77 -22.06
C GLY A 133 5.78 -16.71 -21.41
N LEU A 134 6.00 -15.74 -20.52
CA LEU A 134 7.27 -15.60 -19.80
C LEU A 134 7.37 -16.59 -18.64
N ASP A 135 8.59 -17.06 -18.37
CA ASP A 135 8.88 -17.85 -17.17
C ASP A 135 8.67 -16.99 -15.92
N ALA A 136 7.86 -17.50 -15.00
CA ALA A 136 7.47 -16.76 -13.80
C ALA A 136 8.66 -16.46 -12.86
N ARG A 137 9.61 -17.39 -12.71
CA ARG A 137 10.77 -17.21 -11.82
C ARG A 137 11.74 -16.19 -12.40
N ILE A 138 12.08 -16.35 -13.69
CA ILE A 138 12.97 -15.41 -14.40
C ILE A 138 12.36 -14.00 -14.38
N THR A 139 11.07 -13.87 -14.66
CA THR A 139 10.39 -12.56 -14.64
C THR A 139 10.40 -11.94 -13.25
N ALA A 140 10.13 -12.72 -12.21
CA ALA A 140 10.12 -12.23 -10.85
C ALA A 140 11.50 -11.75 -10.39
N ASP A 141 12.57 -12.45 -10.78
CA ASP A 141 13.95 -12.05 -10.50
C ASP A 141 14.31 -10.77 -11.27
N ARG A 142 13.89 -10.64 -12.54
CA ARG A 142 14.06 -9.42 -13.34
C ARG A 142 13.34 -8.21 -12.74
N ILE A 143 12.12 -8.38 -12.23
CA ILE A 143 11.42 -7.33 -11.48
C ILE A 143 12.24 -6.95 -10.24
N LYS A 144 12.71 -7.96 -9.51
CA LYS A 144 13.45 -7.75 -8.26
C LYS A 144 14.72 -6.94 -8.44
N ASP A 145 15.45 -7.16 -9.52
CA ASP A 145 16.73 -6.50 -9.80
C ASP A 145 16.59 -5.14 -10.54
N SER A 146 15.36 -4.64 -10.71
CA SER A 146 15.07 -3.43 -11.50
C SER A 146 14.41 -2.31 -10.69
N GLU A 147 14.14 -1.17 -11.34
CA GLU A 147 13.33 -0.08 -10.75
C GLU A 147 11.86 -0.46 -10.50
N ALA A 148 11.39 -1.59 -11.06
CA ALA A 148 10.05 -2.12 -10.81
C ALA A 148 9.90 -2.76 -9.42
N TRP A 149 10.99 -2.98 -8.67
CA TRP A 149 10.95 -3.67 -7.39
C TRP A 149 10.00 -3.02 -6.37
N THR A 150 9.21 -3.87 -5.71
CA THR A 150 8.43 -3.55 -4.51
C THR A 150 8.63 -4.64 -3.47
N TRP A 151 8.55 -4.28 -2.19
CA TRP A 151 8.57 -5.24 -1.09
C TRP A 151 7.46 -6.29 -1.22
N MET A 152 6.28 -5.87 -1.69
CA MET A 152 5.12 -6.78 -1.85
C MET A 152 5.34 -7.82 -2.95
N HIS A 153 5.94 -7.44 -4.08
CA HIS A 153 6.28 -8.42 -5.13
C HIS A 153 7.19 -9.51 -4.57
N GLU A 154 8.33 -9.12 -3.99
CA GLU A 154 9.30 -10.08 -3.46
C GLU A 154 8.69 -10.96 -2.34
N ASN A 155 7.85 -10.38 -1.50
CA ASN A 155 7.22 -11.11 -0.40
C ASN A 155 6.11 -12.08 -0.87
N ARG A 156 5.31 -11.70 -1.88
CA ARG A 156 4.15 -12.48 -2.33
C ARG A 156 4.48 -13.49 -3.41
N PHE A 157 5.48 -13.21 -4.26
CA PHE A 157 5.80 -14.05 -5.41
C PHE A 157 5.97 -15.55 -5.06
N PRO A 158 6.69 -15.95 -3.98
CA PRO A 158 6.79 -17.38 -3.63
C PRO A 158 5.43 -18.05 -3.45
N ARG A 159 4.44 -17.36 -2.86
CA ARG A 159 3.08 -17.89 -2.66
C ARG A 159 2.18 -17.72 -3.90
N MET A 160 2.48 -16.77 -4.79
CA MET A 160 1.86 -16.73 -6.13
C MET A 160 2.26 -17.96 -6.94
N LEU A 161 3.52 -18.36 -6.82
CA LEU A 161 4.10 -19.44 -7.62
C LEU A 161 3.70 -20.83 -7.13
N GLU A 162 3.78 -21.07 -5.82
CA GLU A 162 3.48 -22.39 -5.25
C GLU A 162 1.98 -22.62 -5.05
N GLU A 163 1.19 -21.54 -4.93
CA GLU A 163 -0.27 -21.54 -4.71
C GLU A 163 -0.75 -22.12 -3.36
N GLU A 164 0.17 -22.17 -2.40
CA GLU A 164 -0.11 -22.53 -1.01
C GLU A 164 -0.79 -21.37 -0.27
N TRP A 165 -2.09 -21.16 -0.55
CA TRP A 165 -2.85 -20.03 -0.02
C TRP A 165 -3.62 -20.34 1.27
N ASN A 166 -3.55 -21.58 1.79
CA ASN A 166 -4.27 -21.97 3.00
C ASN A 166 -3.48 -22.94 3.91
N PRO A 167 -3.07 -22.51 5.13
CA PRO A 167 -3.17 -21.14 5.64
C PRO A 167 -2.21 -20.22 4.90
N GLY A 168 -2.71 -19.08 4.41
CA GLY A 168 -1.88 -18.01 3.87
C GLY A 168 -1.13 -17.25 4.96
N ALA A 169 -0.13 -16.46 4.57
CA ALA A 169 0.54 -15.50 5.46
C ALA A 169 -0.33 -14.27 5.74
N SER A 170 -1.16 -13.84 4.78
CA SER A 170 -2.06 -12.68 4.89
C SER A 170 -3.31 -12.89 4.05
N ALA A 171 -4.47 -13.05 4.68
CA ALA A 171 -5.72 -13.27 3.95
C ALA A 171 -6.15 -12.03 3.13
N LEU A 172 -6.74 -12.24 1.96
CA LEU A 172 -7.28 -11.18 1.09
C LEU A 172 -8.19 -10.20 1.85
N THR A 173 -9.02 -10.69 2.77
CA THR A 173 -9.90 -9.83 3.56
C THR A 173 -9.17 -8.80 4.42
N ILE A 174 -7.89 -9.02 4.74
CA ILE A 174 -7.08 -8.07 5.52
C ILE A 174 -6.76 -6.85 4.67
N ILE A 175 -6.17 -7.05 3.48
CA ILE A 175 -5.82 -5.93 2.60
C ILE A 175 -7.07 -5.24 2.05
N LEU A 176 -8.15 -5.99 1.80
CA LEU A 176 -9.44 -5.42 1.42
C LEU A 176 -10.00 -4.50 2.52
N LYS A 177 -9.92 -4.92 3.80
CA LYS A 177 -10.34 -4.09 4.94
C LYS A 177 -9.49 -2.81 5.04
N ASP A 178 -8.18 -2.90 4.83
CA ASP A 178 -7.30 -1.72 4.84
C ASP A 178 -7.61 -0.77 3.67
N ALA A 179 -7.77 -1.29 2.45
CA ALA A 179 -8.18 -0.51 1.28
C ALA A 179 -9.52 0.22 1.52
N GLY A 180 -10.50 -0.47 2.11
CA GLY A 180 -11.78 0.16 2.47
C GLY A 180 -11.67 1.25 3.54
N ILE A 181 -10.74 1.14 4.50
CA ILE A 181 -10.44 2.21 5.46
C ILE A 181 -9.84 3.41 4.71
N ILE A 182 -8.87 3.18 3.82
CA ILE A 182 -8.21 4.22 3.02
C ILE A 182 -9.24 4.98 2.20
N THR A 183 -10.01 4.29 1.36
CA THR A 183 -10.93 4.97 0.43
C THR A 183 -12.08 5.65 1.16
N THR A 184 -12.50 5.12 2.32
CA THR A 184 -13.49 5.80 3.18
C THR A 184 -12.94 7.08 3.77
N SER A 185 -11.73 7.06 4.33
CA SER A 185 -11.10 8.25 4.89
C SER A 185 -10.80 9.30 3.80
N ALA A 186 -10.33 8.86 2.63
CA ALA A 186 -10.09 9.75 1.49
C ALA A 186 -11.38 10.43 1.02
N ARG A 187 -12.51 9.71 0.95
CA ARG A 187 -13.82 10.32 0.68
C ARG A 187 -14.23 11.34 1.74
N GLN A 188 -13.96 11.07 3.01
CA GLN A 188 -14.26 11.99 4.12
C GLN A 188 -13.41 13.28 4.05
N SER A 189 -12.20 13.20 3.52
CA SER A 189 -11.31 14.35 3.32
C SER A 189 -11.37 14.95 1.91
N HIS A 190 -12.31 14.52 1.06
CA HIS A 190 -12.42 14.92 -0.34
C HIS A 190 -11.12 14.74 -1.16
N PHE A 191 -10.32 13.73 -0.82
CA PHE A 191 -9.06 13.43 -1.49
C PHE A 191 -9.23 12.26 -2.48
N PRO A 192 -8.74 12.38 -3.73
CA PRO A 192 -8.85 11.31 -4.72
C PRO A 192 -7.75 10.24 -4.52
N THR A 193 -8.15 8.97 -4.51
CA THR A 193 -7.22 7.81 -4.45
C THR A 193 -7.50 6.82 -5.59
N PRO A 194 -7.28 7.21 -6.86
CA PRO A 194 -7.70 6.41 -8.03
C PRO A 194 -7.09 5.01 -8.08
N LEU A 195 -5.82 4.82 -7.73
CA LEU A 195 -5.18 3.50 -7.75
C LEU A 195 -5.66 2.65 -6.57
N CYS A 196 -5.70 3.21 -5.35
CA CYS A 196 -6.19 2.46 -4.19
C CYS A 196 -7.67 2.08 -4.33
N ALA A 197 -8.50 2.98 -4.89
CA ALA A 197 -9.91 2.69 -5.17
C ALA A 197 -10.07 1.59 -6.23
N THR A 198 -9.23 1.60 -7.27
CA THR A 198 -9.20 0.52 -8.26
C THR A 198 -8.83 -0.80 -7.58
N ALA A 199 -7.79 -0.81 -6.74
CA ALA A 199 -7.39 -2.01 -6.02
C ALA A 199 -8.50 -2.57 -5.11
N GLU A 200 -9.18 -1.70 -4.35
CA GLU A 200 -10.34 -2.09 -3.52
C GLU A 200 -11.41 -2.81 -4.34
N GLN A 201 -11.77 -2.31 -5.53
CA GLN A 201 -12.80 -2.94 -6.37
C GLN A 201 -12.40 -4.33 -6.88
N ILE A 202 -11.13 -4.53 -7.21
CA ILE A 202 -10.63 -5.84 -7.64
C ILE A 202 -10.58 -6.81 -6.46
N TYR A 203 -10.17 -6.35 -5.27
CA TYR A 203 -10.24 -7.16 -4.04
C TYR A 203 -11.67 -7.56 -3.68
N LEU A 204 -12.65 -6.65 -3.83
CA LEU A 204 -14.07 -6.94 -3.63
C LEU A 204 -14.56 -8.01 -4.63
N SER A 205 -14.16 -7.89 -5.89
CA SER A 205 -14.52 -8.86 -6.93
C SER A 205 -13.96 -10.25 -6.61
N ALA A 206 -12.70 -10.34 -6.19
CA ALA A 206 -12.08 -11.61 -5.78
C ALA A 206 -12.71 -12.20 -4.50
N LEU A 207 -13.11 -11.36 -3.55
CA LEU A 207 -13.87 -11.82 -2.37
C LEU A 207 -15.14 -12.57 -2.78
N LEU A 208 -15.90 -12.04 -3.74
CA LEU A 208 -17.13 -12.67 -4.24
C LEU A 208 -16.88 -13.99 -4.99
N GLN A 209 -15.66 -14.20 -5.49
CA GLN A 209 -15.21 -15.45 -6.09
C GLN A 209 -14.69 -16.47 -5.06
N GLY A 210 -14.75 -16.16 -3.76
CA GLY A 210 -14.33 -17.07 -2.69
C GLY A 210 -12.84 -16.95 -2.30
N TYR A 211 -12.14 -15.91 -2.74
CA TYR A 211 -10.73 -15.69 -2.37
C TYR A 211 -10.54 -15.07 -0.98
N GLY A 212 -11.61 -14.65 -0.30
CA GLY A 212 -11.55 -13.98 1.00
C GLY A 212 -10.56 -14.58 2.02
N PRO A 213 -10.64 -15.90 2.34
CA PRO A 213 -9.75 -16.53 3.31
C PRO A 213 -8.38 -16.92 2.75
N LYS A 214 -8.16 -16.83 1.42
CA LYS A 214 -6.89 -17.20 0.77
C LYS A 214 -5.85 -16.09 0.97
N ASP A 215 -4.57 -16.45 0.91
CA ASP A 215 -3.48 -15.47 0.86
C ASP A 215 -3.75 -14.41 -0.22
N ASP A 216 -3.45 -13.15 0.07
CA ASP A 216 -3.60 -12.05 -0.88
C ASP A 216 -2.68 -12.18 -2.12
N SER A 217 -1.68 -13.09 -2.11
CA SER A 217 -0.97 -13.52 -3.32
C SER A 217 -1.85 -14.23 -4.34
N ALA A 218 -3.00 -14.79 -3.92
CA ALA A 218 -3.92 -15.48 -4.81
C ALA A 218 -4.57 -14.57 -5.86
N MET A 219 -4.42 -13.25 -5.69
CA MET A 219 -4.90 -12.25 -6.64
C MET A 219 -4.30 -12.39 -8.04
N VAL A 220 -3.18 -13.09 -8.20
CA VAL A 220 -2.65 -13.45 -9.53
C VAL A 220 -3.69 -14.19 -10.39
N ARG A 221 -4.64 -14.91 -9.76
CA ARG A 221 -5.73 -15.61 -10.47
C ARG A 221 -6.80 -14.71 -11.06
N GLN A 222 -6.82 -13.42 -10.70
CA GLN A 222 -7.65 -12.43 -11.39
C GLN A 222 -7.11 -12.09 -12.79
N TYR A 223 -5.84 -12.41 -13.06
CA TYR A 223 -5.13 -12.05 -14.29
C TYR A 223 -4.73 -13.26 -15.13
N TYR A 224 -4.61 -14.43 -14.50
CA TYR A 224 -4.29 -15.69 -15.19
C TYR A 224 -5.02 -16.90 -14.59
N PRO A 225 -5.73 -17.73 -15.39
CA PRO A 225 -6.66 -18.74 -14.88
C PRO A 225 -6.03 -20.07 -14.44
N THR A 226 -4.74 -20.30 -14.68
CA THR A 226 -4.00 -21.53 -14.32
C THR A 226 -2.75 -21.18 -13.50
N PRO A 227 -2.04 -22.15 -12.88
CA PRO A 227 -0.83 -21.83 -12.13
C PRO A 227 0.23 -21.20 -13.04
N ILE A 228 0.79 -20.06 -12.63
CA ILE A 228 1.81 -19.34 -13.42
C ILE A 228 3.12 -20.12 -13.56
N LYS A 229 3.38 -21.10 -12.67
CA LYS A 229 4.53 -22.01 -12.76
C LYS A 229 4.45 -22.99 -13.93
N ASP A 230 3.24 -23.23 -14.45
CA ASP A 230 3.00 -24.16 -15.55
C ASP A 230 3.10 -23.47 -16.92
N VAL A 231 3.32 -22.15 -16.95
CA VAL A 231 3.53 -21.39 -18.17
C VAL A 231 4.88 -21.79 -18.76
N THR A 232 4.84 -22.58 -19.83
CA THR A 232 6.03 -22.91 -20.61
C THR A 232 6.22 -21.92 -21.75
N PRO A 233 7.46 -21.49 -22.04
CA PRO A 233 7.76 -20.70 -23.23
C PRO A 233 7.61 -21.56 -24.51
N ALA A 234 6.39 -21.81 -24.96
CA ALA A 234 6.12 -22.45 -26.24
C ALA A 234 4.69 -22.19 -26.76
N SER A 235 4.63 -21.63 -27.98
CA SER A 235 3.48 -21.45 -28.89
C SER A 235 2.62 -20.18 -28.86
N LEU A 236 2.77 -19.26 -27.89
CA LEU A 236 1.85 -18.11 -27.77
C LEU A 236 2.40 -16.73 -28.18
N ALA A 237 3.71 -16.51 -28.30
CA ALA A 237 4.25 -15.18 -28.58
C ALA A 237 5.19 -15.16 -29.79
N ASN A 238 4.81 -14.41 -30.83
CA ASN A 238 5.72 -13.95 -31.89
C ASN A 238 6.63 -12.79 -31.41
N GLU A 239 6.82 -12.65 -30.10
CA GLU A 239 7.43 -11.48 -29.47
C GLU A 239 8.72 -11.88 -28.75
N ASP A 240 9.73 -11.03 -28.88
CA ASP A 240 11.03 -11.22 -28.24
C ASP A 240 10.87 -11.25 -26.71
N PRO A 241 11.36 -12.29 -25.99
CA PRO A 241 11.23 -12.41 -24.54
C PRO A 241 11.75 -11.20 -23.76
N GLU A 242 12.78 -10.52 -24.26
CA GLU A 242 13.30 -9.30 -23.62
C GLU A 242 12.32 -8.14 -23.76
N ALA A 243 11.76 -7.94 -24.95
CA ALA A 243 10.72 -6.93 -25.19
C ALA A 243 9.46 -7.20 -24.35
N ALA A 244 9.02 -8.46 -24.25
CA ALA A 244 7.91 -8.87 -23.40
C ALA A 244 8.19 -8.63 -21.91
N THR A 245 9.40 -8.97 -21.45
CA THR A 245 9.83 -8.67 -20.07
C THR A 245 9.81 -7.16 -19.80
N GLN A 246 10.27 -6.35 -20.77
CA GLN A 246 10.25 -4.89 -20.63
C GLN A 246 8.84 -4.33 -20.46
N LEU A 247 7.81 -4.91 -21.09
CA LEU A 247 6.42 -4.49 -20.87
C LEU A 247 5.96 -4.72 -19.44
N VAL A 248 6.35 -5.83 -18.82
CA VAL A 248 6.05 -6.14 -17.41
C VAL A 248 6.75 -5.13 -16.49
N LEU A 249 8.01 -4.80 -16.79
CA LEU A 249 8.76 -3.79 -16.02
C LEU A 249 8.16 -2.39 -16.18
N ASP A 250 7.80 -2.00 -17.39
CA ASP A 250 7.16 -0.70 -17.70
C ASP A 250 5.80 -0.57 -16.99
N LEU A 251 5.01 -1.65 -16.95
CA LEU A 251 3.75 -1.69 -16.19
C LEU A 251 3.98 -1.36 -14.71
N MET A 252 4.87 -2.11 -14.07
CA MET A 252 5.15 -1.95 -12.65
C MET A 252 5.74 -0.58 -12.34
N GLN A 253 6.66 -0.07 -13.15
CA GLN A 253 7.26 1.25 -12.94
C GLN A 253 6.21 2.36 -13.01
N GLY A 254 5.33 2.34 -14.00
CA GLY A 254 4.25 3.30 -14.13
C GLY A 254 3.27 3.26 -12.95
N VAL A 255 2.86 2.06 -12.53
CA VAL A 255 1.97 1.87 -11.36
C VAL A 255 2.64 2.35 -10.08
N ASN A 256 3.90 1.96 -9.83
CA ASN A 256 4.64 2.32 -8.63
C ASN A 256 4.89 3.83 -8.52
N LEU A 257 5.12 4.52 -9.64
CA LEU A 257 5.29 5.97 -9.69
C LEU A 257 4.01 6.69 -9.23
N VAL A 258 2.86 6.31 -9.80
CA VAL A 258 1.58 6.92 -9.44
C VAL A 258 1.17 6.53 -8.02
N ALA A 259 1.47 5.30 -7.59
CA ALA A 259 1.23 4.84 -6.22
C ALA A 259 2.01 5.67 -5.19
N ALA A 260 3.29 5.96 -5.46
CA ALA A 260 4.10 6.84 -4.62
C ALA A 260 3.50 8.25 -4.55
N ALA A 261 3.13 8.84 -5.69
CA ALA A 261 2.50 10.14 -5.73
C ALA A 261 1.17 10.19 -4.96
N GLU A 262 0.30 9.20 -5.15
CA GLU A 262 -0.99 9.08 -4.45
C GLU A 262 -0.79 9.00 -2.93
N ALA A 263 0.12 8.13 -2.48
CA ALA A 263 0.37 7.94 -1.06
C ALA A 263 0.99 9.19 -0.40
N ILE A 264 1.97 9.82 -1.06
CA ILE A 264 2.64 11.03 -0.53
C ILE A 264 1.67 12.21 -0.50
N ALA A 265 0.93 12.46 -1.57
CA ALA A 265 -0.04 13.54 -1.61
C ALA A 265 -1.16 13.32 -0.59
N PHE A 266 -1.65 12.08 -0.42
CA PHE A 266 -2.66 11.80 0.60
C PHE A 266 -2.10 12.01 2.02
N ALA A 267 -0.87 11.57 2.28
CA ALA A 267 -0.21 11.78 3.57
C ALA A 267 0.00 13.26 3.89
N ARG A 268 0.34 14.09 2.90
CA ARG A 268 0.39 15.56 3.06
C ARG A 268 -0.98 16.15 3.40
N SER A 269 -2.04 15.72 2.71
CA SER A 269 -3.40 16.22 2.98
C SER A 269 -3.89 15.91 4.40
N LEU A 270 -3.35 14.86 5.02
CA LEU A 270 -3.66 14.44 6.39
C LEU A 270 -2.70 15.04 7.45
N GLY A 271 -1.73 15.87 7.04
CA GLY A 271 -0.75 16.48 7.95
C GLY A 271 0.21 15.46 8.58
N VAL A 272 0.46 14.34 7.92
CA VAL A 272 1.40 13.32 8.40
C VAL A 272 2.84 13.87 8.35
N ASP A 273 3.67 13.51 9.33
CA ASP A 273 5.10 13.84 9.30
C ASP A 273 5.81 13.11 8.15
N MET A 274 6.28 13.86 7.15
CA MET A 274 6.85 13.27 5.93
C MET A 274 8.18 12.56 6.16
N ALA A 275 8.97 12.98 7.15
CA ALA A 275 10.24 12.34 7.45
C ALA A 275 10.02 10.96 8.09
N GLN A 276 9.16 10.88 9.10
CA GLN A 276 8.75 9.60 9.70
C GLN A 276 8.03 8.71 8.68
N PHE A 277 7.19 9.29 7.82
CA PHE A 277 6.50 8.54 6.77
C PHE A 277 7.49 7.91 5.79
N PHE A 278 8.46 8.68 5.30
CA PHE A 278 9.49 8.17 4.39
C PHE A 278 10.31 7.06 5.04
N GLU A 279 10.75 7.25 6.28
CA GLU A 279 11.54 6.26 7.03
C GLU A 279 10.76 4.95 7.26
N LEU A 280 9.49 5.06 7.66
CA LEU A 280 8.62 3.91 7.87
C LEU A 280 8.40 3.13 6.58
N VAL A 281 8.03 3.82 5.50
CA VAL A 281 7.65 3.19 4.22
C VAL A 281 8.85 2.49 3.58
N SER A 282 10.02 3.13 3.61
CA SER A 282 11.23 2.65 2.91
C SER A 282 11.70 1.26 3.35
N ASP A 283 11.34 0.84 4.56
CA ASP A 283 11.78 -0.42 5.17
C ASP A 283 10.58 -1.25 5.69
N ALA A 284 9.44 -1.14 5.00
CA ALA A 284 8.23 -1.88 5.35
C ALA A 284 7.43 -2.27 4.10
N ALA A 285 6.22 -2.77 4.34
CA ALA A 285 5.27 -3.23 3.31
C ALA A 285 4.97 -2.24 2.17
N GLY A 286 5.25 -0.95 2.34
CA GLY A 286 5.04 0.08 1.30
C GLY A 286 6.28 0.33 0.43
N GLY A 287 7.43 -0.24 0.79
CA GLY A 287 8.71 0.05 0.15
C GLY A 287 8.74 -0.35 -1.32
N SER A 288 9.27 0.54 -2.16
CA SER A 288 9.60 0.29 -3.56
C SER A 288 10.81 1.11 -3.97
N LYS A 289 11.48 0.71 -5.06
CA LYS A 289 12.64 1.44 -5.55
C LYS A 289 12.26 2.86 -5.95
N ILE A 290 11.11 3.01 -6.62
CA ILE A 290 10.55 4.29 -7.05
C ILE A 290 10.12 5.16 -5.87
N PHE A 291 9.56 4.61 -4.78
CA PHE A 291 9.25 5.40 -3.60
C PHE A 291 10.52 6.02 -2.98
N VAL A 292 11.58 5.22 -2.85
CA VAL A 292 12.86 5.69 -2.26
C VAL A 292 13.56 6.72 -3.15
N THR A 293 13.42 6.62 -4.47
CA THR A 293 14.05 7.57 -5.41
C THR A 293 13.13 8.74 -5.78
N ARG A 294 12.07 8.49 -6.55
CA ARG A 294 11.12 9.50 -7.04
C ARG A 294 10.21 10.02 -5.93
N GLY A 295 9.82 9.17 -5.00
CA GLY A 295 9.02 9.59 -3.85
C GLY A 295 9.78 10.57 -2.95
N LEU A 296 11.09 10.41 -2.78
CA LEU A 296 11.91 11.39 -2.06
C LEU A 296 11.93 12.76 -2.76
N GLU A 297 12.06 12.77 -4.10
CA GLU A 297 11.96 14.01 -4.88
C GLU A 297 10.60 14.69 -4.69
N MET A 298 9.52 13.91 -4.71
CA MET A 298 8.17 14.42 -4.44
C MET A 298 8.08 15.03 -3.04
N ILE A 299 8.61 14.36 -2.01
CA ILE A 299 8.61 14.83 -0.61
C ILE A 299 9.41 16.12 -0.44
N GLU A 300 10.59 16.20 -1.04
CA GLU A 300 11.49 17.35 -0.95
C GLU A 300 11.09 18.51 -1.88
N GLY A 301 10.11 18.30 -2.77
CA GLY A 301 9.67 19.30 -3.73
C GLY A 301 10.61 19.49 -4.92
N ARG A 302 11.55 18.56 -5.15
CA ARG A 302 12.46 18.53 -6.30
C ARG A 302 11.75 18.03 -7.57
N ILE A 303 10.67 18.70 -7.95
CA ILE A 303 9.80 18.40 -9.09
C ILE A 303 9.85 19.52 -10.14
N GLY A 304 9.25 19.32 -11.32
CA GLY A 304 9.28 20.33 -12.38
C GLY A 304 10.65 20.48 -13.05
N ALA A 305 11.05 21.71 -13.40
CA ALA A 305 12.31 21.99 -14.12
C ALA A 305 13.58 21.70 -13.31
N GLU A 306 13.46 21.51 -11.99
CA GLU A 306 14.57 21.17 -11.08
C GLU A 306 14.83 19.66 -11.01
N THR A 307 14.35 18.88 -12.00
CA THR A 307 14.60 17.43 -11.98
C THR A 307 16.08 17.12 -12.23
N LEU A 308 16.59 16.08 -11.57
CA LEU A 308 17.92 15.56 -11.83
C LEU A 308 18.06 15.17 -13.31
N SER A 309 19.19 15.53 -13.92
CA SER A 309 19.51 15.13 -15.30
C SER A 309 19.39 13.62 -15.49
N GLY A 310 18.75 13.18 -16.57
CA GLY A 310 18.57 11.75 -16.91
C GLY A 310 17.36 11.08 -16.25
N THR A 311 16.51 11.83 -15.56
CA THR A 311 15.23 11.33 -15.08
C THR A 311 14.21 11.23 -16.21
N GLN A 312 13.41 10.16 -16.19
CA GLN A 312 12.35 10.00 -17.19
C GLN A 312 11.30 11.09 -17.02
N THR A 313 10.80 11.62 -18.14
CA THR A 313 9.71 12.60 -18.14
C THR A 313 8.34 11.94 -17.97
N VAL A 314 7.32 12.73 -17.63
CA VAL A 314 5.93 12.23 -17.61
C VAL A 314 5.52 11.69 -18.99
N ASP A 315 5.88 12.37 -20.08
CA ASP A 315 5.58 11.93 -21.45
C ASP A 315 6.23 10.57 -21.82
N GLU A 316 7.46 10.33 -21.36
CA GLU A 316 8.13 9.04 -21.58
C GLU A 316 7.43 7.90 -20.83
N VAL A 317 7.00 8.15 -19.59
CA VAL A 317 6.27 7.15 -18.79
C VAL A 317 4.88 6.90 -19.41
N VAL A 318 4.18 7.94 -19.88
CA VAL A 318 2.91 7.81 -20.61
C VAL A 318 3.09 6.92 -21.84
N SER A 319 4.07 7.22 -22.69
CA SER A 319 4.32 6.45 -23.92
C SER A 319 4.60 4.97 -23.63
N ARG A 320 5.39 4.67 -22.60
CA ARG A 320 5.66 3.29 -22.16
C ARG A 320 4.38 2.58 -21.72
N LEU A 321 3.59 3.22 -20.86
CA LEU A 321 2.39 2.62 -20.28
C LEU A 321 1.26 2.49 -21.30
N GLU A 322 1.15 3.38 -22.29
CA GLU A 322 0.25 3.24 -23.44
C GLU A 322 0.54 1.96 -24.24
N ARG A 323 1.83 1.66 -24.50
CA ARG A 323 2.23 0.41 -25.18
C ARG A 323 1.84 -0.82 -24.38
N VAL A 324 2.06 -0.79 -23.05
CA VAL A 324 1.67 -1.87 -22.13
C VAL A 324 0.16 -2.07 -22.17
N VAL A 325 -0.64 -1.02 -22.01
CA VAL A 325 -2.10 -1.09 -22.00
C VAL A 325 -2.64 -1.58 -23.34
N GLN A 326 -2.06 -1.14 -24.46
CA GLN A 326 -2.44 -1.62 -25.77
C GLN A 326 -2.11 -3.11 -25.92
N LYS A 327 -0.91 -3.55 -25.53
CA LYS A 327 -0.53 -4.96 -25.61
C LYS A 327 -1.42 -5.85 -24.73
N ALA A 328 -1.68 -5.43 -23.50
CA ALA A 328 -2.55 -6.16 -22.59
C ALA A 328 -3.98 -6.29 -23.16
N ARG A 329 -4.49 -5.25 -23.84
CA ARG A 329 -5.77 -5.30 -24.57
C ARG A 329 -5.75 -6.34 -25.69
N ASP A 330 -4.68 -6.39 -26.47
CA ASP A 330 -4.53 -7.35 -27.57
C ASP A 330 -4.47 -8.81 -27.06
N LEU A 331 -3.97 -9.01 -25.84
CA LEU A 331 -3.91 -10.30 -25.14
C LEU A 331 -5.18 -10.63 -24.35
N HIS A 332 -6.18 -9.74 -24.31
CA HIS A 332 -7.33 -9.83 -23.41
C HIS A 332 -6.95 -9.97 -21.92
N CYS A 333 -5.80 -9.42 -21.52
CA CYS A 333 -5.34 -9.36 -20.15
C CYS A 333 -5.80 -8.03 -19.53
N PRO A 334 -6.69 -8.04 -18.51
CA PRO A 334 -7.09 -6.80 -17.87
C PRO A 334 -5.92 -6.23 -17.05
N VAL A 335 -5.46 -5.02 -17.36
CA VAL A 335 -4.47 -4.27 -16.55
C VAL A 335 -5.16 -3.11 -15.84
N HIS A 336 -5.83 -3.39 -14.72
CA HIS A 336 -6.66 -2.44 -13.99
C HIS A 336 -5.84 -1.28 -13.42
N LEU A 337 -4.74 -1.59 -12.72
CA LEU A 337 -3.86 -0.56 -12.17
C LEU A 337 -3.09 0.15 -13.27
N GLY A 338 -2.63 -0.56 -14.31
CA GLY A 338 -2.00 0.05 -15.47
C GLY A 338 -2.90 1.11 -16.13
N ASN A 339 -4.18 0.82 -16.34
CA ASN A 339 -5.14 1.79 -16.88
C ASN A 339 -5.37 2.98 -15.94
N ALA A 340 -5.52 2.73 -14.63
CA ALA A 340 -5.72 3.80 -13.65
C ALA A 340 -4.50 4.74 -13.57
N ALA A 341 -3.29 4.17 -13.55
CA ALA A 341 -2.03 4.92 -13.55
C ALA A 341 -1.88 5.74 -14.84
N LEU A 342 -2.19 5.17 -16.00
CA LEU A 342 -2.16 5.89 -17.28
C LEU A 342 -3.12 7.09 -17.25
N GLY A 343 -4.32 6.94 -16.70
CA GLY A 343 -5.28 8.04 -16.55
C GLY A 343 -4.72 9.20 -15.72
N VAL A 344 -4.04 8.91 -14.61
CA VAL A 344 -3.40 9.94 -13.77
C VAL A 344 -2.24 10.63 -14.49
N LEU A 345 -1.40 9.87 -15.19
CA LEU A 345 -0.30 10.42 -15.98
C LEU A 345 -0.79 11.31 -17.13
N LEU A 346 -1.88 10.92 -17.81
CA LEU A 346 -2.52 11.74 -18.83
C LEU A 346 -3.12 13.04 -18.25
N MET A 347 -3.63 13.01 -17.01
CA MET A 347 -4.03 14.25 -16.31
C MET A 347 -2.83 15.17 -16.06
N ALA A 348 -1.68 14.62 -15.63
CA ALA A 348 -0.46 15.40 -15.42
C ALA A 348 0.00 16.06 -16.74
N LYS A 349 0.03 15.28 -17.83
CA LYS A 349 0.31 15.77 -19.18
C LYS A 349 -0.66 16.87 -19.61
N GLY A 350 -1.96 16.66 -19.40
CA GLY A 350 -3.01 17.64 -19.73
C GLY A 350 -2.90 18.94 -18.93
N LYS A 351 -2.32 18.89 -17.73
CA LYS A 351 -1.98 20.06 -16.90
C LYS A 351 -0.68 20.77 -17.30
N GLY A 352 0.04 20.26 -18.32
CA GLY A 352 1.28 20.86 -18.83
C GLY A 352 2.58 20.26 -18.30
N HIS A 353 2.51 19.22 -17.45
CA HIS A 353 3.70 18.62 -16.83
C HIS A 353 4.36 17.52 -17.68
N GLY A 354 3.97 17.36 -18.95
CA GLY A 354 4.45 16.27 -19.82
C GLY A 354 5.98 16.22 -19.99
N GLY A 355 6.59 17.39 -20.22
CA GLY A 355 8.04 17.52 -20.39
C GLY A 355 8.83 17.63 -19.08
N GLU A 356 8.15 17.63 -17.93
CA GLU A 356 8.80 17.65 -16.62
C GLU A 356 9.19 16.24 -16.19
N GLY A 357 10.10 16.14 -15.21
CA GLY A 357 10.44 14.86 -14.60
C GLY A 357 9.23 14.11 -14.07
N SER A 358 9.24 12.79 -14.16
CA SER A 358 8.13 11.90 -13.80
C SER A 358 7.57 12.08 -12.39
N ALA A 359 8.38 12.53 -11.43
CA ALA A 359 7.93 12.88 -10.08
C ALA A 359 6.86 13.99 -10.06
N SER A 360 6.79 14.81 -11.11
CA SER A 360 5.83 15.89 -11.29
C SER A 360 4.38 15.41 -11.43
N VAL A 361 4.14 14.10 -11.62
CA VAL A 361 2.79 13.51 -11.57
C VAL A 361 2.08 13.80 -10.24
N ILE A 362 2.81 14.05 -9.15
CA ILE A 362 2.21 14.42 -7.86
C ILE A 362 1.39 15.73 -7.93
N GLN A 363 1.69 16.62 -8.88
CA GLN A 363 0.95 17.88 -9.09
C GLN A 363 -0.48 17.67 -9.63
N VAL A 364 -0.86 16.43 -9.95
CA VAL A 364 -2.25 16.10 -10.27
C VAL A 364 -3.13 16.18 -9.02
N TYR A 365 -2.58 15.85 -7.85
CA TYR A 365 -3.29 15.82 -6.58
C TYR A 365 -3.42 17.23 -5.97
N PRO A 366 -4.49 17.47 -5.18
CA PRO A 366 -4.79 18.77 -4.58
C PRO A 366 -3.84 19.16 -3.44
#